data_AF-A0A2R6BZH1-F1
#
_entry.id   AF-A0A2R6BZH1-F1
#
_cell.length_a   1.000
_cell.length_b   1.000
_cell.length_c   1.000
_cell.angle_alpha   90.00
_cell.angle_beta   90.00
_cell.angle_gamma   90.00
#
_symmetry.space_group_name_H-M   'P 1'
#
loop_
_entity.id
_entity.type
_entity.pdbx_description
1 polymer ?
#
loop_
_entity_poly.entity_id
_entity_poly.type
_entity_poly.pdbx_seq_one_letter_code
_entity_poly.pdbx_strand_id
1 'polypeptide(L)'
;DDEHRHGFGITVTDDDTVYTVPAYQGICREHNSCVKGELKVYRGRRSGGVWEALGAGLPRSVHTCVLRDALSSDSLEPPGVYFGTTSGEVFASVDGGDSWRRLLGGVSRIQGVESFVVD
;
A
#
# COMPACT_ATOMS: atom_id res chain seq x y z
N ASP A 1 -20.78 11.24 6.37
CA ASP A 1 -19.63 12.04 6.79
C ASP A 1 -18.34 11.32 6.47
N ASP A 2 -17.50 11.97 5.66
CA ASP A 2 -16.16 11.49 5.28
C ASP A 2 -15.16 11.47 6.46
N GLU A 3 -15.57 11.88 7.66
CA GLU A 3 -14.69 12.10 8.81
C GLU A 3 -14.19 10.84 9.52
N HIS A 4 -14.67 9.63 9.17
CA HIS A 4 -14.42 8.42 9.97
C HIS A 4 -13.83 7.22 9.21
N ARG A 5 -13.24 7.39 8.02
CA ARG A 5 -12.49 6.29 7.36
C ARG A 5 -11.11 6.15 8.00
N HIS A 6 -11.08 5.77 9.28
CA HIS A 6 -9.88 5.41 10.01
C HIS A 6 -9.52 3.96 9.69
N GLY A 7 -8.46 3.75 8.94
CA GLY A 7 -7.91 2.44 8.61
C GLY A 7 -6.69 2.59 7.72
N PHE A 8 -5.82 1.60 7.74
CA PHE A 8 -4.66 1.51 6.86
C PHE A 8 -4.83 0.28 5.97
N GLY A 9 -4.26 0.33 4.76
CA GLY A 9 -4.29 -0.80 3.85
C GLY A 9 -3.60 -2.02 4.46
N ILE A 10 -4.27 -3.17 4.39
CA ILE A 10 -3.72 -4.47 4.74
C ILE A 10 -4.18 -5.51 3.71
N THR A 11 -3.29 -6.40 3.31
CA THR A 11 -3.64 -7.57 2.50
C THR A 11 -2.79 -8.77 2.93
N VAL A 12 -3.31 -9.97 2.69
CA VAL A 12 -2.69 -11.23 3.07
C VAL A 12 -2.72 -12.13 1.85
N THR A 13 -1.57 -12.70 1.50
CA THR A 13 -1.42 -13.66 0.39
C THR A 13 -1.63 -15.09 0.88
N ASP A 14 -1.77 -16.03 -0.06
CA ASP A 14 -2.01 -17.45 0.24
C ASP A 14 -0.86 -18.12 1.04
N ASP A 15 0.35 -17.56 1.01
CA ASP A 15 1.52 -18.01 1.77
C ASP A 15 1.62 -17.38 3.18
N ASP A 16 0.53 -16.81 3.70
CA ASP A 16 0.44 -16.07 4.96
C ASP A 16 1.38 -14.84 5.04
N THR A 17 1.83 -14.31 3.89
CA THR A 17 2.57 -13.03 3.88
C THR A 17 1.59 -11.86 4.03
N VAL A 18 1.88 -11.00 5.00
CA VAL A 18 1.07 -9.80 5.28
C VAL A 18 1.77 -8.58 4.71
N TYR A 19 1.02 -7.74 3.98
CA TYR A 19 1.48 -6.43 3.51
C TYR A 19 0.66 -5.33 4.14
N THR A 20 1.32 -4.22 4.49
CA THR A 20 0.63 -3.02 4.96
C THR A 20 1.35 -1.74 4.53
N VAL A 21 0.62 -0.63 4.41
CA VAL A 21 1.18 0.70 4.17
C VAL A 21 0.82 1.59 5.36
N PRO A 22 1.73 1.77 6.33
CA PRO A 22 1.46 2.59 7.50
C PRO A 22 1.28 4.06 7.13
N ALA A 23 0.24 4.68 7.70
CA ALA A 23 0.10 6.13 7.73
C ALA A 23 0.61 6.67 9.08
N TYR A 24 1.25 7.83 9.05
CA TYR A 24 1.61 8.55 10.25
C TYR A 24 0.36 9.18 10.88
N GLN A 25 0.14 8.91 12.16
CA GLN A 25 -0.95 9.48 12.97
C GLN A 25 -0.39 10.24 14.18
N GLY A 26 0.57 11.14 13.95
CA GLY A 26 1.17 11.95 15.02
C GLY A 26 0.35 13.19 15.42
N ILE A 27 1.03 14.12 16.11
CA ILE A 27 0.45 15.29 16.81
C ILE A 27 -0.44 16.17 15.92
N CYS A 28 -0.22 16.19 14.61
CA CYS A 28 -1.04 16.93 13.66
C CYS A 28 -2.01 15.95 12.94
N ARG A 29 -3.26 15.86 13.43
CA ARG A 29 -4.34 15.05 12.86
C ARG A 29 -4.64 15.37 11.39
N GLU A 30 -4.27 16.55 10.93
CA GLU A 30 -4.47 17.02 9.54
C GLU A 30 -3.55 16.33 8.53
N HIS A 31 -2.48 15.67 8.99
CA HIS A 31 -1.50 15.00 8.13
C HIS A 31 -1.60 13.47 8.23
N ASN A 32 -2.77 12.90 7.87
CA ASN A 32 -2.92 11.47 7.57
C ASN A 32 -2.13 11.14 6.28
N SER A 33 -0.81 11.12 6.39
CA SER A 33 0.12 10.92 5.27
C SER A 33 1.09 9.77 5.53
N CYS A 34 1.85 9.40 4.50
CA CYS A 34 2.95 8.44 4.61
C CYS A 34 3.96 8.84 5.70
N VAL A 35 4.53 7.83 6.36
CA VAL A 35 5.51 8.03 7.44
C VAL A 35 6.74 8.78 6.92
N LYS A 36 7.01 9.96 7.49
CA LYS A 36 8.12 10.85 7.09
C LYS A 36 8.10 11.24 5.60
N GLY A 37 6.93 11.22 4.96
CA GLY A 37 6.77 11.56 3.54
C GLY A 37 7.20 10.46 2.56
N GLU A 38 7.52 9.26 3.06
CA GLU A 38 7.97 8.15 2.22
C GLU A 38 6.88 7.11 2.01
N LEU A 39 6.49 6.86 0.75
CA LEU A 39 5.67 5.69 0.43
C LEU A 39 6.52 4.43 0.66
N LYS A 40 6.12 3.63 1.65
CA LYS A 40 6.75 2.37 2.01
C LYS A 40 5.69 1.33 2.33
N VAL A 41 5.85 0.15 1.73
CA VAL A 41 5.06 -1.04 2.04
C VAL A 41 5.87 -1.86 3.03
N TYR A 42 5.23 -2.41 4.06
CA TYR A 42 5.86 -3.30 5.03
C TYR A 42 5.37 -4.71 4.81
N ARG A 43 6.30 -5.64 4.69
CA ARG A 43 6.06 -7.08 4.50
C ARG A 43 6.43 -7.84 5.76
N GLY A 44 5.51 -8.65 6.26
CA GLY A 44 5.74 -9.59 7.35
C GLY A 44 5.53 -11.02 6.85
N ARG A 45 6.53 -11.89 7.05
CA ARG A 45 6.42 -13.32 6.70
C ARG A 45 6.35 -14.12 7.99
N ARG A 46 5.28 -14.92 8.17
CA ARG A 46 4.94 -15.70 9.38
C ARG A 46 4.44 -14.85 10.55
N SER A 47 3.66 -15.48 11.42
CA SER A 47 3.14 -14.85 12.64
C SER A 47 4.29 -14.48 13.60
N GLY A 48 4.56 -13.17 13.70
CA GLY A 48 5.29 -12.57 14.82
C GLY A 48 6.80 -12.34 14.68
N GLY A 49 7.41 -12.44 13.49
CA GLY A 49 8.87 -12.32 13.38
C GLY A 49 9.37 -11.48 12.22
N VAL A 50 9.66 -10.19 12.49
CA VAL A 50 10.34 -9.21 11.61
C VAL A 50 9.49 -8.67 10.45
N TRP A 51 9.42 -7.34 10.38
CA TRP A 51 8.83 -6.61 9.27
C TRP A 51 9.93 -6.02 8.39
N GLU A 52 9.78 -6.16 7.09
CA GLU A 52 10.69 -5.61 6.09
C GLU A 52 10.07 -4.39 5.41
N ALA A 53 10.82 -3.30 5.31
CA ALA A 53 10.39 -2.09 4.63
C ALA A 53 10.76 -2.16 3.13
N LEU A 54 9.74 -2.11 2.29
CA LEU A 54 9.81 -2.22 0.84
C LEU A 54 9.50 -0.86 0.20
N GLY A 55 10.42 -0.34 -0.60
CA GLY A 55 10.26 0.98 -1.19
C GLY A 55 11.14 1.27 -2.42
N ALA A 56 11.76 0.25 -3.01
CA ALA A 56 12.51 0.44 -4.25
C ALA A 56 11.53 0.84 -5.37
N GLY A 57 11.77 2.00 -5.99
CA GLY A 57 10.87 2.58 -7.02
C GLY A 57 9.71 3.42 -6.47
N LEU A 58 9.51 3.49 -5.15
CA LEU A 58 8.49 4.35 -4.53
C LEU A 58 9.03 5.76 -4.23
N PRO A 59 8.18 6.80 -4.32
CA PRO A 59 8.60 8.17 -4.04
C PRO A 59 8.77 8.43 -2.53
N ARG A 60 9.75 9.28 -2.19
CA ARG A 60 10.17 9.57 -0.81
C ARG A 60 9.74 10.94 -0.26
N SER A 61 9.06 11.75 -1.07
CA SER A 61 8.64 13.10 -0.68
C SER A 61 7.24 13.35 -1.19
N VAL A 62 6.27 12.67 -0.54
CA VAL A 62 4.86 12.74 -0.90
C VAL A 62 4.00 13.10 0.29
N HIS A 63 2.88 13.76 0.01
CA HIS A 63 1.82 14.02 0.97
C HIS A 63 0.55 13.27 0.55
N THR A 64 0.59 11.95 0.71
CA THR A 64 -0.51 11.05 0.39
C THR A 64 -0.61 9.94 1.43
N CYS A 65 -1.64 9.11 1.34
CA CYS A 65 -1.82 7.90 2.14
C CYS A 65 -2.48 6.81 1.31
N VAL A 66 -2.45 5.58 1.82
CA VAL A 66 -3.16 4.44 1.25
C VAL A 66 -4.35 4.13 2.16
N LEU A 67 -5.55 4.23 1.61
CA LEU A 67 -6.79 3.97 2.34
C LEU A 67 -6.96 2.47 2.62
N ARG A 68 -7.81 2.14 3.59
CA ARG A 68 -8.09 0.76 4.02
C ARG A 68 -8.33 -0.20 2.86
N ASP A 69 -9.14 0.19 1.90
CA ASP A 69 -9.59 -0.69 0.80
C ASP A 69 -8.68 -0.54 -0.45
N ALA A 70 -7.59 0.23 -0.36
CA ALA A 70 -6.71 0.61 -1.48
C ALA A 70 -5.38 -0.14 -1.52
N LEU A 71 -5.31 -1.33 -0.91
CA LEU A 71 -4.17 -2.26 -1.00
C LEU A 71 -4.73 -3.66 -1.29
N SER A 72 -4.17 -4.33 -2.29
CA SER A 72 -4.58 -5.68 -2.71
C SER A 72 -3.38 -6.49 -3.18
N SER A 73 -3.47 -7.81 -3.11
CA SER A 73 -2.51 -8.75 -3.68
C SER A 73 -3.22 -9.80 -4.51
N ASP A 74 -2.55 -10.34 -5.54
CA ASP A 74 -3.04 -11.47 -6.32
C ASP A 74 -2.50 -12.81 -5.81
N SER A 75 -2.91 -13.90 -6.45
CA SER A 75 -2.55 -15.29 -6.13
C SER A 75 -1.43 -15.85 -7.01
N LEU A 76 -0.65 -15.00 -7.70
CA LEU A 76 0.51 -15.44 -8.47
C LEU A 76 1.70 -15.77 -7.55
N GLU A 77 2.71 -16.43 -8.10
CA GLU A 77 3.96 -16.73 -7.40
C GLU A 77 5.16 -16.23 -8.24
N PRO A 78 5.87 -15.16 -7.82
CA PRO A 78 5.62 -14.33 -6.64
C PRO A 78 4.31 -13.51 -6.75
N PRO A 79 3.67 -13.14 -5.63
CA PRO A 79 2.43 -12.40 -5.67
C PRO A 79 2.65 -10.99 -6.21
N GLY A 80 1.74 -10.55 -7.07
CA GLY A 80 1.58 -9.14 -7.38
C GLY A 80 0.96 -8.40 -6.19
N VAL A 81 1.46 -7.19 -5.92
CA VAL A 81 0.95 -6.33 -4.85
C VAL A 81 0.65 -4.96 -5.44
N TYR A 82 -0.55 -4.43 -5.17
CA TYR A 82 -1.10 -3.25 -5.82
C TYR A 82 -1.65 -2.29 -4.77
N PHE A 83 -1.35 -1.01 -4.87
CA PHE A 83 -1.98 -0.02 -4.01
C PHE A 83 -2.30 1.30 -4.70
N GLY A 84 -3.36 1.93 -4.23
CA GLY A 84 -3.84 3.23 -4.65
C GLY A 84 -3.58 4.29 -3.58
N THR A 85 -3.24 5.48 -4.03
CA THR A 85 -2.93 6.62 -3.16
C THR A 85 -4.05 7.65 -3.17
N THR A 86 -4.15 8.42 -2.09
CA THR A 86 -5.11 9.53 -2.02
C THR A 86 -4.76 10.72 -2.95
N SER A 87 -3.54 10.75 -3.50
CA SER A 87 -3.11 11.70 -4.54
C SER A 87 -3.49 11.27 -5.97
N GLY A 88 -4.13 10.09 -6.14
CA GLY A 88 -4.60 9.64 -7.44
C GLY A 88 -3.57 8.89 -8.27
N GLU A 89 -2.66 8.17 -7.61
CA GLU A 89 -1.66 7.31 -8.24
C GLU A 89 -1.88 5.84 -7.83
N VAL A 90 -1.60 4.92 -8.76
CA VAL A 90 -1.63 3.47 -8.52
C VAL A 90 -0.23 2.91 -8.75
N PHE A 91 0.25 2.11 -7.80
CA PHE A 91 1.53 1.43 -7.86
C PHE A 91 1.34 -0.08 -7.85
N ALA A 92 2.27 -0.79 -8.47
CA ALA A 92 2.29 -2.25 -8.49
C ALA A 92 3.71 -2.78 -8.34
N SER A 93 3.82 -3.92 -7.67
CA SER A 93 4.95 -4.83 -7.69
C SER A 93 4.50 -6.16 -8.29
N VAL A 94 5.40 -6.82 -9.02
CA VAL A 94 5.20 -8.17 -9.59
C VAL A 94 6.27 -9.16 -9.07
N ASP A 95 6.94 -8.78 -7.99
CA ASP A 95 8.07 -9.50 -7.38
C ASP A 95 7.93 -9.57 -5.86
N GLY A 96 6.70 -9.73 -5.35
CA GLY A 96 6.44 -9.84 -3.92
C GLY A 96 6.74 -8.57 -3.12
N GLY A 97 6.70 -7.42 -3.77
CA GLY A 97 6.95 -6.10 -3.19
C GLY A 97 8.41 -5.64 -3.24
N ASP A 98 9.34 -6.40 -3.79
CA ASP A 98 10.77 -6.05 -3.80
C ASP A 98 11.06 -4.80 -4.66
N SER A 99 10.32 -4.60 -5.76
CA SER A 99 10.37 -3.40 -6.58
C SER A 99 8.99 -2.92 -7.06
N TRP A 100 8.86 -1.61 -7.24
CA TRP A 100 7.58 -0.96 -7.54
C TRP A 100 7.65 -0.12 -8.81
N ARG A 101 6.54 -0.12 -9.56
CA ARG A 101 6.29 0.79 -10.68
C ARG A 101 4.95 1.50 -10.53
N ARG A 102 4.88 2.74 -11.01
CA ARG A 102 3.60 3.47 -11.13
C ARG A 102 2.85 2.98 -12.37
N LEU A 103 1.62 2.51 -12.19
CA LEU A 103 0.71 2.08 -13.28
C LEU A 103 -0.09 3.25 -13.84
N LEU A 104 -0.57 4.12 -12.96
CA LEU A 104 -1.49 5.21 -13.27
C LEU A 104 -1.15 6.43 -12.40
N GLY A 105 -1.46 7.63 -12.87
CA GLY A 105 -1.43 8.85 -12.08
C GLY A 105 -2.30 9.95 -12.67
N GLY A 106 -2.56 11.00 -11.89
CA GLY A 106 -3.32 12.17 -12.33
C GLY A 106 -4.84 11.97 -12.33
N VAL A 107 -5.33 10.94 -11.64
CA VAL A 107 -6.76 10.74 -11.42
C VAL A 107 -7.19 11.31 -10.05
N SER A 108 -8.48 11.20 -9.74
CA SER A 108 -8.99 11.56 -8.41
C SER A 108 -8.50 10.57 -7.34
N ARG A 109 -8.74 10.92 -6.07
CA ARG A 109 -8.45 10.09 -4.89
C ARG A 109 -8.89 8.65 -5.10
N ILE A 110 -7.95 7.70 -5.03
CA ILE A 110 -8.26 6.27 -5.11
C ILE A 110 -8.90 5.81 -3.80
N GLN A 111 -10.11 5.25 -3.90
CA GLN A 111 -10.87 4.76 -2.75
C GLN A 111 -10.66 3.27 -2.48
N GLY A 112 -10.33 2.51 -3.52
CA GLY A 112 -10.03 1.09 -3.41
C GLY A 112 -9.28 0.55 -4.62
N VAL A 113 -8.63 -0.60 -4.42
CA VAL A 113 -7.93 -1.37 -5.45
C VAL A 113 -8.25 -2.84 -5.21
N GLU A 114 -8.55 -3.56 -6.28
CA GLU A 114 -8.82 -5.00 -6.24
C GLU A 114 -8.08 -5.66 -7.39
N SER A 115 -7.46 -6.80 -7.12
CA SER A 115 -6.77 -7.63 -8.11
C SER A 115 -7.41 -9.01 -8.20
N PHE A 116 -7.45 -9.55 -9.41
CA PHE A 116 -7.92 -10.89 -9.71
C PHE A 116 -7.08 -11.48 -10.85
N VAL A 117 -6.85 -12.79 -10.79
CA VAL A 117 -6.19 -13.55 -11.85
C VAL A 117 -7.28 -14.09 -12.78
N VAL A 118 -7.08 -13.97 -14.10
CA VAL A 118 -7.99 -14.50 -15.12
C VAL A 118 -7.25 -15.53 -15.94
N ASP A 119 -7.92 -16.66 -16.21
CA ASP A 119 -7.44 -17.75 -17.06
C ASP A 119 -7.56 -17.45 -18.57
#